data_AF-A0A2T6FDT3-F1
#
_entry.id   AF-A0A2T6FDT3-F1
#
_cell.length_a   1.000
_cell.length_b   1.000
_cell.length_c   1.000
_cell.angle_alpha   90.00
_cell.angle_beta   90.00
_cell.angle_gamma   90.00
#
_symmetry.space_group_name_H-M   'P 1'
#
loop_
_entity.id
_entity.type
_entity.pdbx_description
1 polymer ?
#
loop_
_entity_poly.entity_id
_entity_poly.type
_entity_poly.pdbx_seq_one_letter_code
_entity_poly.pdbx_strand_id
1 'polypeptide(L)'
;MDYCKYHPMDGATYYCRQCDIHQCDCCVNDEKNKRHTLHCFLCDSVLESLGSANTVTPFWRRLNEAFKYPLNSSSMSLIVITSLLSVIAVVMPFLWVLSLVLYLFAAGAMLKYSFTCLERTALGEMKAPDVMEAYQGGIKLLFQLILITIVMTVFAGLAVYFVGVALGGVLGVIAAVSFPAVLIRFAQTENMFAALNPIAAIGLITAIGLPYGLLIVFMLIMITSVGVLHEWIGAILPAGGVLVQSVVSNFYTVVMFHLMGYMLFQYQQELGYSARSDEDDEQSERSDLERVNANMDVLLKEGDYERLVGLYYQAFKQFPNEANFFDRFFELLYVCKKQTLMADYGLTYLEFLLRKKRFDKLTSTFKQITLLVPDYLPDSPAMRVQLATFLRQQGDLKPAVKMLNGMHKLYPDYADLPAAYTLLAECLGDLPNMQAQADKCRQMAMQLTRRAEAKKVELELQRQARQTTVAPPTGGPKVRRGPPAAISSGLTLELVPLESPVVDKA
;
A
#
# COMPACT_ATOMS: atom_id res chain seq x y z
N MET A 1 8.98 19.17 1.32
CA MET A 1 8.00 18.08 1.54
C MET A 1 7.28 17.92 0.24
N ASP A 2 7.59 16.82 -0.43
CA ASP A 2 6.96 16.51 -1.69
C ASP A 2 5.77 15.58 -1.43
N TYR A 3 4.67 15.85 -2.13
CA TYR A 3 3.42 15.13 -1.97
C TYR A 3 3.23 14.15 -3.11
N CYS A 4 2.47 13.09 -2.87
CA CYS A 4 2.07 12.19 -3.93
C CYS A 4 1.23 12.94 -4.96
N LYS A 5 1.59 12.84 -6.24
CA LYS A 5 0.84 13.44 -7.37
C LYS A 5 -0.65 13.05 -7.33
N TYR A 6 -0.92 11.81 -6.95
CA TYR A 6 -2.27 11.23 -6.96
C TYR A 6 -3.02 11.38 -5.63
N HIS A 7 -2.30 11.53 -4.53
CA HIS A 7 -2.87 11.73 -3.19
C HIS A 7 -2.20 12.96 -2.55
N PRO A 8 -2.71 14.18 -2.82
CA PRO A 8 -2.05 15.41 -2.40
C PRO A 8 -1.92 15.60 -0.88
N MET A 9 -2.68 14.83 -0.10
CA MET A 9 -2.63 14.84 1.37
C MET A 9 -1.55 13.91 1.92
N ASP A 10 -1.02 13.00 1.10
CA ASP A 10 -0.04 11.99 1.49
C ASP A 10 1.35 12.40 1.01
N GLY A 11 2.34 12.25 1.89
CA GLY A 11 3.75 12.46 1.54
C GLY A 11 4.23 11.43 0.51
N ALA A 12 5.09 11.86 -0.41
CA ALA A 12 5.67 10.95 -1.40
C ALA A 12 6.79 10.11 -0.78
N THR A 13 6.65 8.78 -0.89
CA THR A 13 7.66 7.80 -0.45
C THR A 13 8.56 7.35 -1.61
N TYR A 14 8.14 7.56 -2.86
CA TYR A 14 8.87 7.15 -4.05
C TYR A 14 8.93 8.24 -5.12
N TYR A 15 9.99 8.20 -5.91
CA TYR A 15 10.20 9.05 -7.06
C TYR A 15 10.48 8.21 -8.32
N CYS A 16 9.81 8.54 -9.42
CA CYS A 16 10.05 7.94 -10.72
C CYS A 16 10.86 8.91 -11.58
N ARG A 17 12.12 8.57 -11.89
CA ARG A 17 12.99 9.41 -12.74
C ARG A 17 12.52 9.54 -14.18
N GLN A 18 11.85 8.51 -14.72
CA GLN A 18 11.45 8.49 -16.12
C GLN A 18 10.17 9.30 -16.38
N CYS A 19 9.23 9.26 -15.42
CA CYS A 19 7.99 10.04 -15.50
C CYS A 19 8.09 11.40 -14.78
N ASP A 20 9.16 11.64 -13.99
CA ASP A 20 9.34 12.82 -13.14
C ASP A 20 8.15 13.04 -12.19
N ILE A 21 7.77 11.98 -11.45
CA ILE A 21 6.61 12.01 -10.54
C ILE A 21 6.91 11.43 -9.17
N HIS A 22 6.29 12.04 -8.17
CA HIS A 22 6.35 11.67 -6.77
C HIS A 22 5.10 10.84 -6.38
N GLN A 23 5.30 9.70 -5.73
CA GLN A 23 4.27 8.69 -5.47
C GLN A 23 4.32 8.21 -4.01
N CYS A 24 3.15 7.89 -3.44
CA CYS A 24 3.02 7.24 -2.12
C CYS A 24 2.94 5.71 -2.26
N ASP A 25 2.97 4.98 -1.14
CA ASP A 25 2.88 3.51 -1.10
C ASP A 25 1.62 2.95 -1.80
N CYS A 26 0.51 3.69 -1.82
CA CYS A 26 -0.71 3.24 -2.52
C CYS A 26 -0.64 3.35 -4.04
N CYS A 27 0.31 4.12 -4.60
CA CYS A 27 0.37 4.47 -6.01
C CYS A 27 1.51 3.78 -6.77
N VAL A 28 2.10 2.75 -6.18
CA VAL A 28 3.22 1.99 -6.76
C VAL A 28 2.82 0.55 -7.00
N ASN A 29 3.48 -0.10 -7.97
CA ASN A 29 3.29 -1.51 -8.27
C ASN A 29 4.20 -2.38 -7.38
N ASP A 30 3.59 -3.21 -6.54
CA ASP A 30 4.21 -4.10 -5.56
C ASP A 30 3.92 -5.59 -5.84
N GLU A 31 3.61 -5.96 -7.09
CA GLU A 31 2.97 -7.22 -7.54
C GLU A 31 3.50 -8.55 -6.99
N LYS A 32 4.73 -8.59 -6.48
CA LYS A 32 5.23 -9.55 -5.48
C LYS A 32 6.69 -9.23 -5.23
N ASN A 33 7.08 -9.28 -3.96
CA ASN A 33 8.40 -9.02 -3.37
C ASN A 33 9.56 -9.88 -3.93
N LYS A 34 9.68 -10.05 -5.26
CA LYS A 34 10.63 -11.00 -5.86
C LYS A 34 12.06 -10.50 -5.80
N ARG A 35 12.31 -9.19 -5.62
CA ARG A 35 13.65 -8.56 -5.55
C ARG A 35 13.74 -7.20 -4.79
N HIS A 36 12.78 -6.83 -3.94
CA HIS A 36 12.71 -5.49 -3.31
C HIS A 36 12.67 -4.30 -4.30
N THR A 37 12.29 -4.53 -5.56
CA THR A 37 12.18 -3.46 -6.57
C THR A 37 10.71 -3.10 -6.79
N LEU A 38 10.34 -1.87 -6.43
CA LEU A 38 9.02 -1.31 -6.70
C LEU A 38 9.01 -0.61 -8.05
N HIS A 39 7.89 -0.72 -8.77
CA HIS A 39 7.77 -0.23 -10.13
C HIS A 39 6.69 0.85 -10.26
N CYS A 40 6.87 1.77 -11.20
CA CYS A 40 5.85 2.76 -11.53
C CYS A 40 4.73 2.13 -12.38
N PHE A 41 3.46 2.39 -12.07
CA PHE A 41 2.34 1.90 -12.89
C PHE A 41 2.33 2.44 -14.33
N LEU A 42 3.02 3.56 -14.62
CA LEU A 42 2.99 4.21 -15.94
C LEU A 42 4.07 3.69 -16.89
N CYS A 43 5.32 3.66 -16.44
CA CYS A 43 6.48 3.32 -17.27
C CYS A 43 7.12 1.99 -16.90
N ASP A 44 6.66 1.34 -15.83
CA ASP A 44 7.23 0.10 -15.27
C ASP A 44 8.71 0.22 -14.85
N SER A 45 9.24 1.46 -14.77
CA SER A 45 10.60 1.70 -14.29
C SER A 45 10.70 1.45 -12.79
N VAL A 46 11.87 1.02 -12.33
CA VAL A 46 12.18 0.92 -10.90
C VAL A 46 12.10 2.31 -10.26
N LEU A 47 11.47 2.37 -9.10
CA LEU A 47 11.29 3.60 -8.33
C LEU A 47 12.47 3.82 -7.39
N GLU A 48 12.83 5.10 -7.21
CA GLU A 48 13.79 5.53 -6.20
C GLU A 48 13.03 5.77 -4.89
N SER A 49 13.46 5.12 -3.82
CA SER A 49 12.91 5.34 -2.49
C SER A 49 13.36 6.70 -1.97
N LEU A 50 12.41 7.57 -1.62
CA LEU A 50 12.66 8.83 -0.92
C LEU A 50 12.72 8.61 0.61
N GLY A 51 12.54 7.37 1.07
CA GLY A 51 12.40 7.04 2.48
C GLY A 51 11.09 7.58 3.08
N SER A 52 11.05 7.66 4.41
CA SER A 52 9.90 8.16 5.16
C SER A 52 9.96 9.68 5.40
N ALA A 53 10.98 10.38 4.87
CA ALA A 53 11.23 11.80 5.14
C ALA A 53 10.02 12.71 4.88
N ASN A 54 9.23 12.43 3.84
CA ASN A 54 8.03 13.21 3.48
C ASN A 54 6.75 12.78 4.21
N THR A 55 6.72 11.61 4.86
CA THR A 55 5.55 11.08 5.59
C THR A 55 5.69 11.22 7.10
N VAL A 56 6.91 11.49 7.58
CA VAL A 56 7.25 11.48 9.00
C VAL A 56 7.01 12.83 9.65
N THR A 57 6.31 12.81 10.79
CA THR A 57 6.11 14.02 11.58
C THR A 57 7.44 14.54 12.13
N PRO A 58 7.67 15.86 12.18
CA PRO A 58 8.93 16.37 12.69
C PRO A 58 9.19 15.99 14.15
N PHE A 59 10.46 15.71 14.51
CA PHE A 59 10.82 15.21 15.84
C PHE A 59 10.31 16.07 17.00
N TRP A 60 10.29 17.39 16.83
CA TRP A 60 9.82 18.33 17.85
C TRP A 60 8.33 18.29 18.11
N ARG A 61 7.54 17.68 17.21
CA ARG A 61 6.12 17.39 17.43
C ARG A 61 5.91 16.06 18.14
N ARG A 62 6.94 15.21 18.22
CA ARG A 62 6.91 13.90 18.89
C ARG A 62 7.55 13.89 20.28
N LEU A 63 7.70 15.05 20.91
CA LEU A 63 8.32 15.13 22.24
C LEU A 63 7.55 14.27 23.25
N ASN A 64 6.22 14.32 23.25
CA ASN A 64 5.40 13.53 24.19
C ASN A 64 5.69 12.02 24.06
N GLU A 65 5.74 11.52 22.82
CA GLU A 65 6.09 10.13 22.52
C GLU A 65 7.53 9.81 22.92
N ALA A 66 8.47 10.72 22.66
CA ALA A 66 9.87 10.56 23.03
C ALA A 66 10.07 10.47 24.54
N PHE A 67 9.31 11.25 25.33
CA PHE A 67 9.32 11.13 26.80
C PHE A 67 8.62 9.86 27.31
N LYS A 68 7.70 9.27 26.53
CA LYS A 68 7.10 7.96 26.88
C LYS A 68 8.01 6.78 26.52
N TYR A 69 8.96 6.96 25.59
CA TYR A 69 9.81 5.91 25.08
C TYR A 69 10.55 5.10 26.17
N PRO A 70 11.18 5.71 27.20
CA PRO A 70 11.88 4.96 28.24
C PRO A 70 10.96 4.33 29.30
N LEU A 71 9.64 4.52 29.22
CA LEU A 71 8.68 4.01 30.22
C LEU A 71 8.33 2.53 30.05
N ASN A 72 9.00 1.80 29.15
CA ASN A 72 8.84 0.34 29.09
C ASN A 72 9.50 -0.34 30.31
N SER A 73 9.04 -1.54 30.65
CA SER A 73 9.55 -2.29 31.82
C SER A 73 11.07 -2.52 31.75
N SER A 74 11.56 -2.86 30.55
CA SER A 74 12.98 -3.13 30.29
C SER A 74 13.88 -1.90 30.53
N SER A 75 13.61 -0.75 29.91
CA SER A 75 14.43 0.47 30.13
C SER A 75 14.32 0.96 31.57
N MET A 76 13.13 0.93 32.16
CA MET A 76 12.93 1.40 33.55
C MET A 76 13.75 0.58 34.54
N SER A 77 13.81 -0.75 34.36
CA SER A 77 14.64 -1.61 35.21
C SER A 77 16.13 -1.24 35.11
N LEU A 78 16.63 -1.00 33.89
CA LEU A 78 18.01 -0.62 33.65
C LEU A 78 18.34 0.76 34.23
N ILE A 79 17.46 1.74 34.05
CA ILE A 79 17.60 3.08 34.63
C ILE A 79 17.70 2.99 36.15
N VAL A 80 16.83 2.22 36.81
CA VAL A 80 16.87 2.06 38.28
C VAL A 80 18.16 1.38 38.73
N ILE A 81 18.56 0.27 38.10
CA ILE A 81 19.76 -0.49 38.46
C ILE A 81 21.02 0.36 38.30
N THR A 82 21.19 1.01 37.15
CA THR A 82 22.36 1.86 36.85
C THR A 82 22.42 3.09 37.77
N SER A 83 21.27 3.65 38.14
CA SER A 83 21.19 4.77 39.08
C SER A 83 21.59 4.36 40.50
N LEU A 84 21.11 3.21 40.99
CA LEU A 84 21.54 2.65 42.28
C LEU A 84 23.04 2.37 42.28
N LEU A 85 23.56 1.79 41.19
CA LEU A 85 24.98 1.49 41.04
C LEU A 85 25.85 2.75 41.09
N SER A 86 25.37 3.83 40.46
CA SER A 86 26.04 5.14 40.46
C SER A 86 26.07 5.76 41.87
N VAL A 87 24.99 5.64 42.64
CA VAL A 87 24.96 6.10 44.04
C VAL A 87 25.92 5.29 44.91
N ILE A 88 25.94 3.97 44.76
CA ILE A 88 26.86 3.09 45.50
C ILE A 88 28.32 3.46 45.20
N ALA A 89 28.64 3.77 43.94
CA ALA A 89 29.96 4.24 43.56
C ALA A 89 30.33 5.53 44.31
N VAL A 90 29.44 6.52 44.37
CA VAL A 90 29.69 7.80 45.04
C VAL A 90 29.84 7.65 46.56
N VAL A 91 29.07 6.76 47.19
CA VAL A 91 29.05 6.57 48.66
C VAL A 91 30.27 5.80 49.19
N MET A 92 31.04 5.10 48.34
CA MET A 92 32.25 4.38 48.73
C MET A 92 33.56 5.08 48.30
N PRO A 93 33.88 6.29 48.80
CA PRO A 93 35.06 7.05 48.36
C PRO A 93 36.39 6.43 48.81
N PHE A 94 36.39 5.59 49.85
CA PHE A 94 37.60 4.93 50.36
C PHE A 94 38.21 3.95 49.35
N LEU A 95 37.42 3.43 48.41
CA LEU A 95 37.86 2.58 47.32
C LEU A 95 37.76 3.33 45.98
N TRP A 96 38.45 4.47 45.87
CA TRP A 96 38.33 5.39 44.73
C TRP A 96 38.48 4.71 43.36
N VAL A 97 39.38 3.74 43.22
CA VAL A 97 39.56 2.97 41.97
C VAL A 97 38.32 2.13 41.66
N LEU A 98 37.80 1.40 42.66
CA LEU A 98 36.61 0.56 42.48
C LEU A 98 35.36 1.41 42.20
N SER A 99 35.22 2.52 42.91
CA SER A 99 34.16 3.52 42.68
C SER A 99 34.19 4.06 41.25
N LEU A 100 35.37 4.46 40.76
CA LEU A 100 35.54 4.94 39.40
C LEU A 100 35.19 3.88 38.36
N VAL A 101 35.67 2.64 38.54
CA VAL A 101 35.36 1.53 37.63
C VAL A 101 33.87 1.23 37.61
N LEU A 102 33.23 1.23 38.78
CA LEU A 102 31.79 0.98 38.92
C LEU A 102 30.96 2.08 38.25
N TYR A 103 31.35 3.34 38.41
CA TYR A 103 30.71 4.48 37.76
C TYR A 103 30.86 4.44 36.24
N LEU A 104 32.09 4.20 35.73
CA LEU A 104 32.34 4.07 34.30
C LEU A 104 31.60 2.89 33.68
N PHE A 105 31.47 1.78 34.42
CA PHE A 105 30.67 0.64 33.99
C PHE A 105 29.18 0.98 33.91
N ALA A 106 28.62 1.63 34.94
CA ALA A 106 27.22 2.08 34.94
C ALA A 106 26.93 3.05 33.80
N ALA A 107 27.78 4.07 33.63
CA ALA A 107 27.69 5.06 32.57
C ALA A 107 27.84 4.43 31.19
N GLY A 108 28.82 3.54 31.02
CA GLY A 108 29.03 2.80 29.78
C GLY A 108 27.83 1.92 29.42
N ALA A 109 27.31 1.15 30.38
CA ALA A 109 26.16 0.29 30.18
C ALA A 109 24.94 1.10 29.72
N MET A 110 24.67 2.21 30.41
CA MET A 110 23.62 3.16 30.04
C MET A 110 23.83 3.75 28.63
N LEU A 111 25.07 4.12 28.31
CA LEU A 111 25.44 4.69 27.02
C LEU A 111 25.29 3.67 25.88
N LYS A 112 25.69 2.41 26.10
CA LYS A 112 25.48 1.32 25.14
C LYS A 112 23.99 1.11 24.88
N TYR A 113 23.19 0.99 25.94
CA TYR A 113 21.74 0.81 25.80
C TYR A 113 21.08 1.95 25.02
N SER A 114 21.44 3.19 25.37
CA SER A 114 20.94 4.39 24.69
C SER A 114 21.40 4.46 23.23
N PHE A 115 22.64 4.05 22.95
CA PHE A 115 23.15 3.97 21.57
C PHE A 115 22.41 2.93 20.73
N THR A 116 22.10 1.75 21.27
CA THR A 116 21.25 0.78 20.57
C THR A 116 19.83 1.31 20.36
N CYS A 117 19.28 2.10 21.28
CA CYS A 117 18.01 2.80 21.05
C CYS A 117 18.12 3.77 19.87
N LEU A 118 19.24 4.51 19.74
CA LEU A 118 19.49 5.40 18.62
C LEU A 118 19.57 4.62 17.30
N GLU A 119 20.33 3.52 17.24
CA GLU A 119 20.46 2.69 16.04
C GLU A 119 19.10 2.14 15.60
N ARG A 120 18.36 1.49 16.50
CA ARG A 120 17.03 0.95 16.20
C ARG A 120 16.03 2.02 15.80
N THR A 121 16.01 3.15 16.52
CA THR A 121 15.12 4.27 16.13
C THR A 121 15.50 4.84 14.76
N ALA A 122 16.80 4.91 14.43
CA ALA A 122 17.27 5.36 13.12
C ALA A 122 16.84 4.41 11.99
N LEU A 123 16.69 3.11 12.29
CA LEU A 123 16.14 2.07 11.41
C LEU A 123 14.61 2.10 11.29
N GLY A 124 13.92 2.93 12.08
CA GLY A 124 12.46 3.01 12.09
C GLY A 124 11.78 2.26 13.23
N GLU A 125 12.52 1.52 14.06
CA GLU A 125 11.97 0.83 15.23
C GLU A 125 11.69 1.82 16.38
N MET A 126 10.44 2.24 16.52
CA MET A 126 10.03 3.25 17.51
C MET A 126 9.80 2.70 18.94
N LYS A 127 10.15 1.44 19.20
CA LYS A 127 9.98 0.77 20.50
C LYS A 127 11.35 0.52 21.14
N ALA A 128 11.44 0.81 22.44
CA ALA A 128 12.67 0.58 23.19
C ALA A 128 13.01 -0.92 23.25
N PRO A 129 14.25 -1.31 22.89
CA PRO A 129 14.69 -2.70 22.84
C PRO A 129 14.71 -3.35 24.21
N ASP A 130 14.59 -4.67 24.24
CA ASP A 130 14.78 -5.40 25.48
C ASP A 130 16.26 -5.34 25.93
N VAL A 131 16.49 -5.43 27.25
CA VAL A 131 17.85 -5.33 27.82
C VAL A 131 18.72 -6.48 27.31
N MET A 132 18.19 -7.68 27.12
CA MET A 132 19.00 -8.80 26.63
C MET A 132 19.47 -8.55 25.19
N GLU A 133 18.58 -8.08 24.32
CA GLU A 133 18.88 -7.78 22.93
C GLU A 133 19.84 -6.60 22.79
N ALA A 134 19.63 -5.53 23.56
CA ALA A 134 20.46 -4.33 23.50
C ALA A 134 21.93 -4.57 23.90
N TYR A 135 22.20 -5.65 24.64
CA TYR A 135 23.56 -6.01 25.06
C TYR A 135 24.19 -7.11 24.21
N GLN A 136 23.50 -7.63 23.20
CA GLN A 136 24.11 -8.45 22.14
C GLN A 136 25.13 -7.59 21.36
N GLY A 137 26.07 -8.22 20.64
CA GLY A 137 27.04 -7.47 19.82
C GLY A 137 28.36 -7.06 20.50
N GLY A 138 28.81 -7.78 21.55
CA GLY A 138 30.16 -7.68 22.09
C GLY A 138 30.45 -6.42 22.94
N ILE A 139 31.55 -6.47 23.69
CA ILE A 139 31.98 -5.42 24.64
C ILE A 139 32.77 -4.31 23.92
N LYS A 140 33.20 -4.53 22.66
CA LYS A 140 33.98 -3.57 21.88
C LYS A 140 33.26 -2.22 21.72
N LEU A 141 31.95 -2.26 21.39
CA LEU A 141 31.12 -1.07 21.24
C LEU A 141 31.06 -0.25 22.53
N LEU A 142 30.89 -0.92 23.66
CA LEU A 142 30.88 -0.33 25.00
C LEU A 142 32.18 0.45 25.26
N PHE A 143 33.33 -0.17 25.01
CA PHE A 143 34.63 0.47 25.22
C PHE A 143 34.86 1.66 24.27
N GLN A 144 34.41 1.58 23.02
CA GLN A 144 34.52 2.69 22.07
C GLN A 144 33.66 3.88 22.51
N LEU A 145 32.42 3.66 22.95
CA LEU A 145 31.53 4.70 23.46
C LEU A 145 32.09 5.38 24.72
N ILE A 146 32.63 4.58 25.66
CA ILE A 146 33.33 5.11 26.84
C ILE A 146 34.54 5.94 26.42
N LEU A 147 35.36 5.44 25.49
CA LEU A 147 36.56 6.13 25.02
C LEU A 147 36.22 7.46 24.34
N ILE A 148 35.21 7.51 23.46
CA ILE A 148 34.72 8.75 22.85
C ILE A 148 34.31 9.76 23.92
N THR A 149 33.54 9.31 24.91
CA THR A 149 33.07 10.16 26.01
C THR A 149 34.24 10.71 26.83
N ILE A 150 35.23 9.87 27.15
CA ILE A 150 36.44 10.27 27.87
C ILE A 150 37.24 11.28 27.04
N VAL A 151 37.49 11.01 25.76
CA VAL A 151 38.25 11.91 24.87
C VAL A 151 37.59 13.29 24.81
N MET A 152 36.27 13.35 24.62
CA MET A 152 35.54 14.62 24.56
C MET A 152 35.56 15.38 25.90
N THR A 153 35.40 14.65 27.02
CA THR A 153 35.42 15.24 28.37
C THR A 153 36.81 15.77 28.73
N VAL A 154 37.86 15.00 28.43
CA VAL A 154 39.26 15.40 28.65
C VAL A 154 39.60 16.59 27.78
N PHE A 155 39.19 16.60 26.51
CA PHE A 155 39.39 17.75 25.63
C PHE A 155 38.77 19.03 26.20
N ALA A 156 37.51 18.98 26.64
CA ALA A 156 36.84 20.12 27.25
C ALA A 156 37.52 20.57 28.55
N GLY A 157 37.93 19.63 29.41
CA GLY A 157 38.64 19.93 30.65
C GLY A 157 40.03 20.56 30.43
N LEU A 158 40.80 20.03 29.49
CA LEU A 158 42.11 20.59 29.12
C LEU A 158 41.98 21.97 28.49
N ALA A 159 40.93 22.21 27.70
CA ALA A 159 40.66 23.53 27.12
C ALA A 159 40.44 24.59 28.22
N VAL A 160 39.65 24.26 29.25
CA VAL A 160 39.46 25.12 30.43
C VAL A 160 40.75 25.34 31.20
N TYR A 161 41.55 24.28 31.38
CA TYR A 161 42.80 24.34 32.12
C TYR A 161 43.87 25.20 31.42
N PHE A 162 44.07 25.03 30.12
CA PHE A 162 45.15 25.70 29.38
C PHE A 162 44.77 27.07 28.82
N VAL A 163 43.53 27.27 28.38
CA VAL A 163 43.08 28.50 27.71
C VAL A 163 42.32 29.43 28.68
N GLY A 164 42.07 28.95 29.91
CA GLY A 164 41.33 29.67 30.94
C GLY A 164 39.81 29.48 30.84
N VAL A 165 39.10 29.85 31.90
CA VAL A 165 37.67 29.55 32.09
C VAL A 165 36.79 30.14 30.98
N ALA A 166 37.06 31.35 30.51
CA ALA A 166 36.24 32.01 29.50
C ALA A 166 36.32 31.31 28.13
N LEU A 167 37.52 31.27 27.53
CA LEU A 167 37.74 30.66 26.21
C LEU A 167 37.58 29.14 26.25
N GLY A 168 38.06 28.48 27.31
CA GLY A 168 37.87 27.05 27.49
C GLY A 168 36.41 26.67 27.71
N GLY A 169 35.61 27.52 28.37
CA GLY A 169 34.16 27.35 28.48
C GLY A 169 33.46 27.37 27.11
N VAL A 170 33.84 28.30 26.23
CA VAL A 170 33.32 28.35 24.85
C VAL A 170 33.67 27.08 24.08
N LEU A 171 34.93 26.61 24.19
CA LEU A 171 35.36 25.35 23.58
C LEU A 171 34.61 24.13 24.16
N GLY A 172 34.31 24.14 25.45
CA GLY A 172 33.48 23.14 26.11
C GLY A 172 32.05 23.11 25.56
N VAL A 173 31.43 24.27 25.33
CA VAL A 173 30.11 24.37 24.67
C VAL A 173 30.17 23.81 23.25
N ILE A 174 31.19 24.16 22.47
CA ILE A 174 31.37 23.61 21.11
C ILE A 174 31.51 22.09 21.17
N ALA A 175 32.27 21.55 22.12
CA ALA A 175 32.41 20.11 22.31
C ALA A 175 31.07 19.45 22.67
N ALA A 176 30.28 20.07 23.56
CA ALA A 176 28.96 19.59 23.94
C ALA A 176 27.97 19.61 22.76
N VAL A 177 27.97 20.69 21.97
CA VAL A 177 27.16 20.80 20.73
C VAL A 177 27.59 19.78 19.70
N SER A 178 28.88 19.46 19.62
CA SER A 178 29.41 18.48 18.67
C SER A 178 29.16 17.03 19.12
N PHE A 179 28.90 16.78 20.40
CA PHE A 179 28.76 15.43 20.96
C PHE A 179 27.63 14.62 20.30
N PRO A 180 26.40 15.14 20.09
CA PRO A 180 25.39 14.42 19.33
C PRO A 180 25.81 14.11 17.89
N ALA A 181 26.54 15.03 17.23
CA ALA A 181 27.00 14.80 15.86
C ALA A 181 28.05 13.67 15.79
N VAL A 182 28.97 13.62 16.76
CA VAL A 182 29.97 12.54 16.88
C VAL A 182 29.27 11.19 17.07
N LEU A 183 28.29 11.11 17.97
CA LEU A 183 27.54 9.86 18.22
C LEU A 183 26.73 9.42 17.00
N ILE A 184 26.05 10.35 16.32
CA ILE A 184 25.33 10.04 15.08
C ILE A 184 26.29 9.52 14.00
N ARG A 185 27.43 10.19 13.81
CA ARG A 185 28.45 9.73 12.86
C ARG A 185 29.04 8.38 13.25
N PHE A 186 29.18 8.12 14.54
CA PHE A 186 29.63 6.82 15.03
C PHE A 186 28.62 5.72 14.71
N ALA A 187 27.31 5.97 14.88
CA ALA A 187 26.25 5.04 14.49
C ALA A 187 26.21 4.76 12.98
N GLN A 188 26.59 5.72 12.14
CA GLN A 188 26.63 5.54 10.69
C GLN A 188 27.90 4.83 10.17
N THR A 189 29.05 5.02 10.83
CA THR A 189 30.36 4.63 10.28
C THR A 189 31.03 3.49 11.03
N GLU A 190 30.57 3.19 12.25
CA GLU A 190 31.19 2.25 13.21
C GLU A 190 32.69 2.51 13.46
N ASN A 191 33.19 3.68 13.06
CA ASN A 191 34.60 4.04 13.11
C ASN A 191 34.81 5.28 13.98
N MET A 192 35.47 5.09 15.11
CA MET A 192 35.73 6.15 16.08
C MET A 192 36.51 7.34 15.51
N PHE A 193 37.50 7.10 14.66
CA PHE A 193 38.30 8.18 14.07
C PHE A 193 37.50 8.99 13.05
N ALA A 194 36.63 8.32 12.29
CA ALA A 194 35.71 8.98 11.37
C ALA A 194 34.67 9.80 12.13
N ALA A 195 34.16 9.28 13.26
CA ALA A 195 33.19 9.95 14.11
C ALA A 195 33.73 11.22 14.78
N LEU A 196 34.99 11.20 15.23
CA LEU A 196 35.65 12.35 15.87
C LEU A 196 36.15 13.41 14.86
N ASN A 197 35.96 13.20 13.56
CA ASN A 197 36.37 14.17 12.54
C ASN A 197 35.47 15.42 12.59
N PRO A 198 36.02 16.62 12.90
CA PRO A 198 35.23 17.84 13.03
C PRO A 198 34.58 18.26 11.71
N ILE A 199 35.20 17.97 10.56
CA ILE A 199 34.64 18.28 9.24
C ILE A 199 33.39 17.44 9.00
N ALA A 200 33.44 16.16 9.40
CA ALA A 200 32.31 15.26 9.26
C ALA A 200 31.14 15.67 10.17
N ALA A 201 31.42 16.19 11.37
CA ALA A 201 30.43 16.74 12.29
C ALA A 201 29.80 18.03 11.72
N ILE A 202 30.59 18.97 11.19
CA ILE A 202 30.08 20.18 10.55
C ILE A 202 29.21 19.84 9.33
N GLY A 203 29.63 18.86 8.52
CA GLY A 203 28.83 18.37 7.39
C GLY A 203 27.47 17.83 7.81
N LEU A 204 27.40 17.10 8.93
CA LEU A 204 26.13 16.62 9.49
C LEU A 204 25.25 17.77 9.97
N ILE A 205 25.83 18.70 10.74
CA ILE A 205 25.10 19.86 11.30
C ILE A 205 24.54 20.73 10.17
N THR A 206 25.31 20.95 9.11
CA THR A 206 24.89 21.75 7.96
C THR A 206 23.87 21.04 7.07
N ALA A 207 23.97 19.71 6.91
CA ALA A 207 22.99 18.91 6.18
C ALA A 207 21.61 18.93 6.85
N ILE A 208 21.56 18.80 8.18
CA ILE A 208 20.30 18.84 8.93
C ILE A 208 19.79 20.28 9.09
N GLY A 209 20.68 21.24 9.35
CA GLY A 209 20.37 22.66 9.46
C GLY A 209 19.72 23.07 10.79
N LEU A 210 18.76 24.00 10.74
CA LEU A 210 18.08 24.58 11.92
C LEU A 210 17.47 23.53 12.89
N PRO A 211 16.86 22.42 12.44
CA PRO A 211 16.37 21.34 13.29
C PRO A 211 17.44 20.78 14.26
N TYR A 212 18.70 20.73 13.86
CA TYR A 212 19.78 20.30 14.74
C TYR A 212 19.95 21.27 15.92
N GLY A 213 19.86 22.58 15.66
CA GLY A 213 19.90 23.60 16.71
C GLY A 213 18.77 23.43 17.74
N LEU A 214 17.58 23.00 17.31
CA LEU A 214 16.46 22.71 18.20
C LEU A 214 16.75 21.49 19.09
N LEU A 215 17.37 20.44 18.54
CA LEU A 215 17.84 19.28 19.30
C LEU A 215 18.87 19.68 20.38
N ILE A 216 19.79 20.58 20.04
CA ILE A 216 20.75 21.15 21.00
C ILE A 216 20.05 21.97 22.08
N VAL A 217 19.05 22.79 21.75
CA VAL A 217 18.27 23.54 22.75
C VAL A 217 17.60 22.59 23.74
N PHE A 218 16.98 21.51 23.27
CA PHE A 218 16.39 20.50 24.16
C PHE A 218 17.45 19.82 25.03
N MET A 219 18.60 19.45 24.46
CA MET A 219 19.72 18.89 25.21
C MET A 219 20.18 19.82 26.34
N LEU A 220 20.35 21.10 26.06
CA LEU A 220 20.76 22.10 27.05
C LEU A 220 19.70 22.28 28.15
N ILE A 221 18.42 22.33 27.79
CA ILE A 221 17.32 22.40 28.76
C ILE A 221 17.34 21.15 29.68
N MET A 222 17.57 19.96 29.12
CA MET A 222 17.61 18.71 29.88
C MET A 222 18.85 18.62 30.78
N ILE A 223 20.02 19.06 30.33
CA ILE A 223 21.24 19.07 31.15
C ILE A 223 21.11 20.09 32.29
N THR A 224 20.65 21.31 31.99
CA THR A 224 20.50 22.36 32.99
C THR A 224 19.42 22.03 34.02
N SER A 225 18.32 21.38 33.62
CA SER A 225 17.28 20.98 34.57
C SER A 225 17.77 19.94 35.58
N VAL A 226 18.63 18.99 35.17
CA VAL A 226 19.27 18.04 36.09
C VAL A 226 20.17 18.76 37.10
N GLY A 227 20.91 19.78 36.68
CA GLY A 227 21.73 20.61 37.56
C GLY A 227 20.92 21.36 38.61
N VAL A 228 19.85 22.05 38.17
CA VAL A 228 18.93 22.76 39.08
C VAL A 228 18.27 21.78 40.04
N LEU A 229 17.81 20.62 39.55
CA LEU A 229 17.17 19.61 40.38
C LEU A 229 18.10 19.08 41.48
N HIS A 230 19.40 18.91 41.17
CA HIS A 230 20.40 18.50 42.14
C HIS A 230 20.52 19.51 43.31
N GLU A 231 20.59 20.81 43.01
CA GLU A 231 20.69 21.85 44.05
C GLU A 231 19.43 21.89 44.93
N TRP A 232 18.24 21.83 44.32
CA TRP A 232 16.97 21.91 45.03
C TRP A 232 16.69 20.67 45.89
N ILE A 233 16.87 19.46 45.34
CA ILE A 233 16.62 18.22 46.08
C ILE A 233 17.74 17.97 47.09
N GLY A 234 18.99 18.29 46.75
CA GLY A 234 20.13 18.18 47.67
C GLY A 234 19.95 19.00 48.95
N ALA A 235 19.26 20.15 48.85
CA ALA A 235 18.91 20.96 50.01
C ALA A 235 17.88 20.32 50.96
N ILE A 236 17.01 19.43 50.45
CA ILE A 236 15.92 18.79 51.21
C ILE A 236 16.33 17.39 51.70
N LEU A 237 16.99 16.60 50.83
CA LEU A 237 17.36 15.20 51.04
C LEU A 237 18.80 14.95 50.55
N PRO A 238 19.82 15.11 51.41
CA PRO A 238 21.22 15.03 51.02
C PRO A 238 21.62 13.70 50.35
N ALA A 239 21.06 12.57 50.82
CA ALA A 239 21.31 11.25 50.24
C ALA A 239 20.35 10.89 49.09
N GLY A 240 19.15 11.47 49.06
CA GLY A 240 18.14 11.21 48.02
C GLY A 240 18.41 11.97 46.72
N GLY A 241 19.06 13.13 46.80
CA GLY A 241 19.35 13.99 45.65
C GLY A 241 20.16 13.31 44.55
N VAL A 242 21.21 12.59 44.91
CA VAL A 242 22.10 11.90 43.94
C VAL A 242 21.36 10.76 43.22
N LEU A 243 20.48 10.03 43.92
CA LEU A 243 19.69 8.97 43.31
C LEU A 243 18.68 9.54 42.31
N VAL A 244 17.91 10.56 42.72
CA VAL A 244 16.93 11.20 41.84
C VAL A 244 17.61 11.83 40.63
N GLN A 245 18.73 12.50 40.84
CA GLN A 245 19.54 13.06 39.76
C GLN A 245 20.01 11.98 38.78
N SER A 246 20.50 10.84 39.28
CA SER A 246 20.96 9.73 38.44
C SER A 246 19.81 9.14 37.62
N VAL A 247 18.64 8.95 38.24
CA VAL A 247 17.44 8.44 37.56
C VAL A 247 17.00 9.38 36.45
N VAL A 248 16.89 10.69 36.73
CA VAL A 248 16.48 11.69 35.75
C VAL A 248 17.51 11.82 34.63
N SER A 249 18.81 11.83 34.96
CA SER A 249 19.90 11.89 33.97
C SER A 249 19.88 10.68 33.03
N ASN A 250 19.73 9.46 33.57
CA ASN A 250 19.66 8.25 32.78
C ASN A 250 18.39 8.23 31.90
N PHE A 251 17.24 8.62 32.45
CA PHE A 251 16.01 8.75 31.69
C PHE A 251 16.16 9.73 30.51
N TYR A 252 16.70 10.93 30.77
CA TYR A 252 16.99 11.93 29.74
C TYR A 252 17.99 11.47 28.69
N THR A 253 18.96 10.65 29.08
CA THR A 253 19.92 10.05 28.14
C THR A 253 19.18 9.16 27.13
N VAL A 254 18.28 8.27 27.58
CA VAL A 254 17.50 7.43 26.64
C VAL A 254 16.66 8.29 25.70
N VAL A 255 15.93 9.28 26.24
CA VAL A 255 15.10 10.19 25.43
C VAL A 255 15.94 10.91 24.38
N MET A 256 17.12 11.41 24.75
CA MET A 256 18.00 12.15 23.85
C MET A 256 18.50 11.27 22.70
N PHE A 257 18.92 10.05 23.00
CA PHE A 257 19.36 9.10 21.98
C PHE A 257 18.23 8.65 21.07
N HIS A 258 17.02 8.45 21.61
CA HIS A 258 15.84 8.19 20.80
C HIS A 258 15.52 9.39 19.87
N LEU A 259 15.60 10.62 20.37
CA LEU A 259 15.41 11.82 19.53
C LEU A 259 16.50 11.95 18.44
N MET A 260 17.75 11.60 18.74
CA MET A 260 18.84 11.57 17.77
C MET A 260 18.62 10.49 16.69
N GLY A 261 18.19 9.29 17.09
CA GLY A 261 17.82 8.22 16.16
C GLY A 261 16.61 8.61 15.31
N TYR A 262 15.61 9.25 15.90
CA TYR A 262 14.44 9.71 15.16
C TYR A 262 14.77 10.84 14.18
N MET A 263 15.70 11.73 14.54
CA MET A 263 16.22 12.75 13.62
C MET A 263 16.96 12.10 12.45
N LEU A 264 17.77 11.06 12.71
CA LEU A 264 18.39 10.26 11.65
C LEU A 264 17.34 9.65 10.72
N PHE A 265 16.27 9.08 11.29
CA PHE A 265 15.14 8.52 10.54
C PHE A 265 14.41 9.58 9.70
N GLN A 266 14.22 10.79 10.25
CA GLN A 266 13.54 11.89 9.56
C GLN A 266 14.35 12.46 8.39
N TYR A 267 15.68 12.59 8.53
CA TYR A 267 16.57 13.22 7.55
C TYR A 267 17.40 12.21 6.76
N GLN A 268 16.85 11.01 6.56
CA GLN A 268 17.47 9.90 5.83
C GLN A 268 17.99 10.31 4.44
N GLN A 269 17.16 11.02 3.67
CA GLN A 269 17.48 11.44 2.30
C GLN A 269 18.66 12.42 2.25
N GLU A 270 18.65 13.46 3.09
CA GLU A 270 19.74 14.44 3.18
C GLU A 270 21.05 13.82 3.66
N LEU A 271 20.96 12.73 4.42
CA LEU A 271 22.09 11.97 4.94
C LEU A 271 22.55 10.84 4.01
N GLY A 272 21.84 10.60 2.89
CA GLY A 272 22.21 9.63 1.86
C GLY A 272 22.00 8.16 2.26
N TYR A 273 21.06 7.87 3.16
CA TYR A 273 20.72 6.52 3.60
C TYR A 273 19.21 6.33 3.66
N SER A 274 18.70 5.12 3.41
CA SER A 274 17.27 4.77 3.56
C SER A 274 17.13 3.67 4.60
N ALA A 275 16.48 3.96 5.72
CA ALA A 275 16.22 3.00 6.79
C ALA A 275 14.75 2.59 6.77
N ARG A 276 14.35 1.88 5.72
CA ARG A 276 13.18 1.04 5.81
C ARG A 276 13.68 -0.27 6.41
N SER A 277 13.26 -0.59 7.62
CA SER A 277 13.53 -1.88 8.23
C SER A 277 12.94 -2.96 7.32
N ASP A 278 13.72 -4.02 7.05
CA ASP A 278 13.24 -5.24 6.41
C ASP A 278 12.11 -5.90 7.25
N GLU A 279 11.91 -5.46 8.51
CA GLU A 279 10.85 -5.92 9.41
C GLU A 279 9.48 -5.25 9.18
N ASP A 280 9.39 -4.13 8.45
CA ASP A 280 8.11 -3.57 7.99
C ASP A 280 7.47 -4.39 6.84
N ASP A 281 8.11 -5.51 6.43
CA ASP A 281 7.52 -6.56 5.58
C ASP A 281 6.32 -7.26 6.26
N GLU A 282 5.99 -6.95 7.52
CA GLU A 282 4.71 -7.32 8.16
C GLU A 282 3.52 -6.40 7.79
N GLN A 283 3.71 -5.38 6.93
CA GLN A 283 2.56 -4.75 6.27
C GLN A 283 1.86 -5.80 5.39
N SER A 284 0.57 -6.03 5.66
CA SER A 284 -0.23 -7.03 4.94
C SER A 284 -0.01 -6.88 3.43
N GLU A 285 0.56 -7.91 2.80
CA GLU A 285 0.76 -7.91 1.36
C GLU A 285 -0.53 -7.47 0.69
N ARG A 286 -0.44 -6.39 -0.10
CA ARG A 286 -1.59 -5.84 -0.79
C ARG A 286 -2.23 -6.95 -1.61
N SER A 287 -3.55 -7.11 -1.49
CA SER A 287 -4.27 -8.09 -2.30
C SER A 287 -4.12 -7.73 -3.78
N ASP A 288 -4.07 -8.73 -4.66
CA ASP A 288 -4.07 -8.50 -6.12
C ASP A 288 -5.27 -7.61 -6.53
N LEU A 289 -6.40 -7.72 -5.82
CA LEU A 289 -7.58 -6.87 -6.01
C LEU A 289 -7.28 -5.38 -5.72
N GLU A 290 -6.59 -5.11 -4.62
CA GLU A 290 -6.27 -3.76 -4.20
C GLU A 290 -5.21 -3.15 -5.12
N ARG A 291 -4.25 -3.95 -5.59
CA ARG A 291 -3.22 -3.52 -6.57
C ARG A 291 -3.85 -3.05 -7.87
N VAL A 292 -4.76 -3.87 -8.43
CA VAL A 292 -5.47 -3.53 -9.66
C VAL A 292 -6.31 -2.26 -9.47
N ASN A 293 -6.96 -2.08 -8.31
CA ASN A 293 -7.68 -0.84 -8.00
C ASN A 293 -6.76 0.39 -7.97
N ALA A 294 -5.58 0.31 -7.35
CA ALA A 294 -4.63 1.43 -7.39
C ALA A 294 -4.15 1.76 -8.78
N ASN A 295 -3.83 0.74 -9.59
CA ASN A 295 -3.40 0.94 -10.96
C ASN A 295 -4.51 1.66 -11.76
N MET A 296 -5.78 1.22 -11.60
CA MET A 296 -6.93 1.90 -12.19
C MET A 296 -7.06 3.36 -11.73
N ASP A 297 -6.87 3.64 -10.44
CA ASP A 297 -6.97 5.01 -9.90
C ASP A 297 -5.86 5.92 -10.45
N VAL A 298 -4.63 5.39 -10.57
CA VAL A 298 -3.49 6.09 -11.16
C VAL A 298 -3.74 6.39 -12.64
N LEU A 299 -4.11 5.38 -13.43
CA LEU A 299 -4.41 5.57 -14.86
C LEU A 299 -5.58 6.53 -15.09
N LEU A 300 -6.61 6.48 -14.24
CA LEU A 300 -7.75 7.39 -14.30
C LEU A 300 -7.32 8.85 -14.06
N LYS A 301 -6.43 9.09 -13.08
CA LYS A 301 -5.91 10.43 -12.75
C LYS A 301 -4.93 10.95 -13.80
N GLU A 302 -4.15 10.07 -14.43
CA GLU A 302 -3.30 10.45 -15.58
C GLU A 302 -4.11 10.71 -16.86
N GLY A 303 -5.34 10.21 -16.94
CA GLY A 303 -6.17 10.32 -18.14
C GLY A 303 -5.81 9.31 -19.24
N ASP A 304 -5.06 8.26 -18.93
CA ASP A 304 -4.76 7.16 -19.87
C ASP A 304 -5.94 6.19 -19.94
N TYR A 305 -7.00 6.62 -20.62
CA TYR A 305 -8.23 5.85 -20.77
C TYR A 305 -8.06 4.57 -21.58
N GLU A 306 -7.08 4.52 -22.48
CA GLU A 306 -6.84 3.36 -23.34
C GLU A 306 -6.33 2.18 -22.50
N ARG A 307 -5.28 2.40 -21.71
CA ARG A 307 -4.76 1.38 -20.78
C ARG A 307 -5.78 1.04 -19.70
N LEU A 308 -6.50 2.04 -19.19
CA LEU A 308 -7.53 1.83 -18.16
C LEU A 308 -8.65 0.90 -18.63
N VAL A 309 -9.16 1.09 -19.86
CA VAL A 309 -10.18 0.21 -20.45
C VAL A 309 -9.64 -1.23 -20.57
N GLY A 310 -8.41 -1.38 -21.08
CA GLY A 310 -7.75 -2.69 -21.16
C GLY A 310 -7.64 -3.39 -19.80
N LEU A 311 -7.28 -2.63 -18.76
CA LEU A 311 -7.17 -3.13 -17.39
C LEU A 311 -8.53 -3.54 -16.81
N TYR A 312 -9.62 -2.83 -17.09
CA TYR A 312 -10.98 -3.26 -16.71
C TYR A 312 -11.37 -4.60 -17.34
N TYR A 313 -11.10 -4.79 -18.63
CA TYR A 313 -11.39 -6.08 -19.29
C TYR A 313 -10.58 -7.24 -18.70
N GLN A 314 -9.33 -7.00 -18.31
CA GLN A 314 -8.53 -7.98 -17.58
C GLN A 314 -9.13 -8.27 -16.19
N ALA A 315 -9.52 -7.23 -15.46
CA ALA A 315 -10.14 -7.35 -14.15
C ALA A 315 -11.48 -8.11 -14.18
N PHE A 316 -12.30 -7.97 -15.22
CA PHE A 316 -13.53 -8.76 -15.38
C PHE A 316 -13.26 -10.26 -15.51
N LYS A 317 -12.15 -10.64 -16.13
CA LYS A 317 -11.74 -12.05 -16.27
C LYS A 317 -11.15 -12.58 -14.96
N GLN A 318 -10.31 -11.80 -14.29
CA GLN A 318 -9.62 -12.19 -13.07
C GLN A 318 -10.56 -12.19 -11.85
N PHE A 319 -11.49 -11.22 -11.79
CA PHE A 319 -12.40 -10.98 -10.68
C PHE A 319 -13.87 -10.93 -11.13
N PRO A 320 -14.42 -12.02 -11.70
CA PRO A 320 -15.77 -12.03 -12.31
C PRO A 320 -16.92 -11.80 -11.31
N ASN A 321 -16.62 -11.87 -10.01
CA ASN A 321 -17.59 -11.72 -8.93
C ASN A 321 -17.56 -10.34 -8.28
N GLU A 322 -16.59 -9.49 -8.60
CA GLU A 322 -16.36 -8.19 -7.97
C GLU A 322 -17.20 -7.09 -8.61
N ALA A 323 -18.32 -6.74 -7.97
CA ALA A 323 -19.26 -5.76 -8.50
C ALA A 323 -18.65 -4.35 -8.65
N ASN A 324 -17.65 -4.01 -7.83
CA ASN A 324 -17.02 -2.70 -7.83
C ASN A 324 -16.43 -2.36 -9.21
N PHE A 325 -15.71 -3.29 -9.84
CA PHE A 325 -15.14 -3.05 -11.17
C PHE A 325 -16.19 -2.82 -12.24
N PHE A 326 -17.25 -3.62 -12.24
CA PHE A 326 -18.33 -3.51 -13.21
C PHE A 326 -19.12 -2.19 -13.04
N ASP A 327 -19.43 -1.83 -11.79
CA ASP A 327 -20.15 -0.60 -11.45
C ASP A 327 -19.30 0.64 -11.81
N ARG A 328 -18.01 0.67 -11.45
CA ARG A 328 -17.08 1.78 -11.77
C ARG A 328 -16.86 1.95 -13.27
N PHE A 329 -16.70 0.85 -14.02
CA PHE A 329 -16.50 0.94 -15.46
C PHE A 329 -17.76 1.45 -16.17
N PHE A 330 -18.94 1.00 -15.74
CA PHE A 330 -20.20 1.52 -16.26
C PHE A 330 -20.33 3.03 -16.02
N GLU A 331 -20.05 3.48 -14.79
CA GLU A 331 -20.08 4.90 -14.43
C GLU A 331 -19.10 5.72 -15.28
N LEU A 332 -17.87 5.22 -15.46
CA LEU A 332 -16.87 5.85 -16.32
C LEU A 332 -17.38 6.04 -17.76
N LEU A 333 -17.94 4.98 -18.37
CA LEU A 333 -18.46 5.05 -19.74
C LEU A 333 -19.66 6.01 -19.85
N TYR A 334 -20.52 6.02 -18.84
CA TYR A 334 -21.70 6.89 -18.79
C TYR A 334 -21.30 8.37 -18.65
N VAL A 335 -20.40 8.69 -17.71
CA VAL A 335 -19.92 10.06 -17.47
C VAL A 335 -19.11 10.58 -18.65
N CYS A 336 -18.21 9.77 -19.21
CA CYS A 336 -17.42 10.13 -20.38
C CYS A 336 -18.20 10.08 -21.70
N LYS A 337 -19.49 9.72 -21.65
CA LYS A 337 -20.41 9.61 -22.80
C LYS A 337 -19.87 8.78 -23.96
N LYS A 338 -19.16 7.69 -23.66
CA LYS A 338 -18.53 6.83 -24.67
C LYS A 338 -19.56 5.84 -25.25
N GLN A 339 -20.27 6.27 -26.29
CA GLN A 339 -21.38 5.52 -26.90
C GLN A 339 -20.98 4.15 -27.46
N THR A 340 -19.88 4.08 -28.20
CA THR A 340 -19.41 2.83 -28.84
C THR A 340 -19.06 1.78 -27.79
N LEU A 341 -18.18 2.15 -26.85
CA LEU A 341 -17.79 1.28 -25.74
C LEU A 341 -18.98 0.89 -24.84
N MET A 342 -19.94 1.79 -24.63
CA MET A 342 -21.15 1.47 -23.87
C MET A 342 -22.04 0.45 -24.60
N ALA A 343 -22.14 0.53 -25.93
CA ALA A 343 -22.88 -0.45 -26.71
C ALA A 343 -22.22 -1.84 -26.62
N ASP A 344 -20.89 -1.90 -26.69
CA ASP A 344 -20.14 -3.17 -26.60
C ASP A 344 -20.20 -3.78 -25.19
N TYR A 345 -20.01 -2.97 -24.15
CA TYR A 345 -19.97 -3.41 -22.75
C TYR A 345 -21.36 -3.59 -22.12
N GLY A 346 -22.38 -2.90 -22.64
CA GLY A 346 -23.71 -2.83 -22.03
C GLY A 346 -24.31 -4.22 -21.78
N LEU A 347 -24.15 -5.16 -22.71
CA LEU A 347 -24.65 -6.53 -22.53
C LEU A 347 -23.91 -7.25 -21.41
N THR A 348 -22.58 -7.12 -21.35
CA THR A 348 -21.75 -7.73 -20.30
C THR A 348 -22.17 -7.28 -18.91
N TYR A 349 -22.45 -5.98 -18.74
CA TYR A 349 -22.88 -5.45 -17.45
C TYR A 349 -24.29 -5.89 -17.06
N LEU A 350 -25.23 -5.90 -18.02
CA LEU A 350 -26.60 -6.39 -17.78
C LEU A 350 -26.61 -7.88 -17.40
N GLU A 351 -25.79 -8.70 -18.06
CA GLU A 351 -25.62 -10.11 -17.71
C GLU A 351 -24.99 -10.29 -16.33
N PHE A 352 -24.05 -9.43 -15.95
CA PHE A 352 -23.46 -9.42 -14.61
C PHE A 352 -24.52 -9.10 -13.54
N LEU A 353 -25.29 -8.03 -13.71
CA LEU A 353 -26.37 -7.63 -12.79
C LEU A 353 -27.39 -8.76 -12.62
N LEU A 354 -27.74 -9.40 -13.73
CA LEU A 354 -28.67 -10.53 -13.74
C LEU A 354 -28.11 -11.73 -12.95
N ARG A 355 -26.85 -12.11 -13.20
CA ARG A 355 -26.17 -13.21 -12.49
C ARG A 355 -26.10 -12.98 -10.99
N LYS A 356 -25.86 -11.72 -10.58
CA LYS A 356 -25.83 -11.30 -9.17
C LYS A 356 -27.23 -11.04 -8.59
N LYS A 357 -28.30 -11.25 -9.35
CA LYS A 357 -29.69 -11.02 -8.95
C LYS A 357 -29.97 -9.58 -8.48
N ARG A 358 -29.22 -8.61 -8.99
CA ARG A 358 -29.41 -7.16 -8.75
C ARG A 358 -30.47 -6.58 -9.68
N PHE A 359 -31.70 -7.07 -9.56
CA PHE A 359 -32.81 -6.69 -10.44
C PHE A 359 -33.24 -5.23 -10.26
N ASP A 360 -32.98 -4.67 -9.08
CA ASP A 360 -33.16 -3.26 -8.72
C ASP A 360 -32.36 -2.33 -9.65
N LYS A 361 -31.12 -2.72 -9.99
CA LYS A 361 -30.25 -1.95 -10.90
C LYS A 361 -30.45 -2.28 -12.37
N LEU A 362 -31.02 -3.44 -12.71
CA LEU A 362 -31.03 -3.95 -14.10
C LEU A 362 -31.78 -3.02 -15.07
N THR A 363 -33.00 -2.64 -14.72
CA THR A 363 -33.87 -1.79 -15.57
C THR A 363 -33.41 -0.33 -15.57
N SER A 364 -32.93 0.19 -14.45
CA SER A 364 -32.37 1.55 -14.35
C SER A 364 -31.09 1.70 -15.16
N THR A 365 -30.20 0.70 -15.11
CA THR A 365 -29.00 0.63 -15.94
C THR A 365 -29.36 0.61 -17.42
N PHE A 366 -30.34 -0.22 -17.83
CA PHE A 366 -30.80 -0.24 -19.22
C PHE A 366 -31.35 1.12 -19.67
N LYS A 367 -32.13 1.80 -18.83
CA LYS A 367 -32.60 3.17 -19.10
C LYS A 367 -31.42 4.15 -19.25
N GLN A 368 -30.39 4.04 -18.42
CA GLN A 368 -29.18 4.87 -18.54
C GLN A 368 -28.41 4.59 -19.84
N ILE A 369 -28.28 3.32 -20.25
CA ILE A 369 -27.67 2.97 -21.54
C ILE A 369 -28.47 3.59 -22.69
N THR A 370 -29.80 3.48 -22.67
CA THR A 370 -30.65 4.05 -23.73
C THR A 370 -30.69 5.57 -23.76
N LEU A 371 -30.43 6.26 -22.64
CA LEU A 371 -30.21 7.71 -22.64
C LEU A 371 -28.93 8.11 -23.41
N LEU A 372 -27.91 7.26 -23.37
CA LEU A 372 -26.64 7.48 -24.08
C LEU A 372 -26.70 6.99 -25.54
N VAL A 373 -27.35 5.84 -25.76
CA VAL A 373 -27.46 5.14 -27.04
C VAL A 373 -28.95 4.83 -27.29
N PRO A 374 -29.72 5.74 -27.94
CA PRO A 374 -31.18 5.65 -28.05
C PRO A 374 -31.72 4.36 -28.72
N ASP A 375 -30.93 3.77 -29.60
CA ASP A 375 -31.30 2.54 -30.34
C ASP A 375 -30.64 1.27 -29.80
N TYR A 376 -30.08 1.34 -28.59
CA TYR A 376 -29.47 0.19 -27.96
C TYR A 376 -30.46 -0.97 -27.77
N LEU A 377 -30.07 -2.13 -28.28
CA LEU A 377 -30.76 -3.40 -28.15
C LEU A 377 -29.71 -4.47 -27.81
N PRO A 378 -29.84 -5.20 -26.68
CA PRO A 378 -28.86 -6.23 -26.32
C PRO A 378 -28.79 -7.34 -27.39
N ASP A 379 -27.60 -7.81 -27.73
CA ASP A 379 -27.43 -8.84 -28.78
C ASP A 379 -27.84 -10.25 -28.34
N SER A 380 -28.07 -10.45 -27.04
CA SER A 380 -28.54 -11.72 -26.48
C SER A 380 -30.07 -11.82 -26.51
N PRO A 381 -30.68 -12.81 -27.21
CA PRO A 381 -32.13 -12.98 -27.24
C PRO A 381 -32.71 -13.30 -25.85
N ALA A 382 -31.95 -14.03 -25.02
CA ALA A 382 -32.35 -14.31 -23.64
C ALA A 382 -32.41 -13.03 -22.80
N MET A 383 -31.42 -12.14 -22.94
CA MET A 383 -31.41 -10.86 -22.22
C MET A 383 -32.58 -9.96 -22.64
N ARG A 384 -32.95 -9.94 -23.94
CA ARG A 384 -34.11 -9.19 -24.44
C ARG A 384 -35.41 -9.63 -23.76
N VAL A 385 -35.66 -10.94 -23.66
CA VAL A 385 -36.87 -11.49 -23.02
C VAL A 385 -36.91 -11.15 -21.54
N GLN A 386 -35.77 -11.27 -20.84
CA GLN A 386 -35.72 -10.96 -19.42
C GLN A 386 -35.92 -9.48 -19.14
N LEU A 387 -35.25 -8.59 -19.86
CA LEU A 387 -35.48 -7.15 -19.74
C LEU A 387 -36.93 -6.78 -20.06
N ALA A 388 -37.52 -7.35 -21.12
CA ALA A 388 -38.92 -7.12 -21.45
C ALA A 388 -39.88 -7.56 -20.32
N THR A 389 -39.57 -8.67 -19.65
CA THR A 389 -40.34 -9.17 -18.50
C THR A 389 -40.31 -8.17 -17.34
N PHE A 390 -39.12 -7.67 -16.97
CA PHE A 390 -38.97 -6.68 -15.90
C PHE A 390 -39.58 -5.32 -16.26
N LEU A 391 -39.41 -4.85 -17.50
CA LEU A 391 -40.01 -3.61 -17.99
C LEU A 391 -41.54 -3.67 -17.95
N ARG A 392 -42.13 -4.81 -18.34
CA ARG A 392 -43.58 -5.03 -18.23
C ARG A 392 -44.04 -4.99 -16.78
N GLN A 393 -43.35 -5.65 -15.86
CA GLN A 393 -43.69 -5.63 -14.42
C GLN A 393 -43.67 -4.21 -13.83
N GLN A 394 -42.81 -3.33 -14.37
CA GLN A 394 -42.75 -1.92 -13.98
C GLN A 394 -43.77 -1.02 -14.70
N GLY A 395 -44.53 -1.56 -15.67
CA GLY A 395 -45.50 -0.80 -16.48
C GLY A 395 -44.92 -0.13 -17.73
N ASP A 396 -43.63 -0.30 -18.02
CA ASP A 396 -42.95 0.24 -19.20
C ASP A 396 -43.22 -0.64 -20.44
N LEU A 397 -44.45 -0.60 -20.94
CA LEU A 397 -44.92 -1.48 -22.01
C LEU A 397 -44.27 -1.18 -23.37
N LYS A 398 -44.04 0.08 -23.73
CA LYS A 398 -43.47 0.45 -25.05
C LYS A 398 -42.02 -0.06 -25.24
N PRO A 399 -41.09 0.14 -24.27
CA PRO A 399 -39.75 -0.45 -24.36
C PRO A 399 -39.78 -1.98 -24.38
N ALA A 400 -40.67 -2.61 -23.60
CA ALA A 400 -40.82 -4.07 -23.61
C ALA A 400 -41.22 -4.61 -24.99
N VAL A 401 -42.16 -3.94 -25.66
CA VAL A 401 -42.53 -4.26 -27.06
C VAL A 401 -41.35 -4.06 -28.01
N LYS A 402 -40.56 -2.97 -27.88
CA LYS A 402 -39.36 -2.73 -28.72
C LYS A 402 -38.33 -3.88 -28.60
N MET A 403 -38.13 -4.44 -27.40
CA MET A 403 -37.20 -5.56 -27.18
C MET A 403 -37.63 -6.86 -27.87
N LEU A 404 -38.93 -7.15 -27.87
CA LEU A 404 -39.49 -8.42 -28.36
C LEU A 404 -39.86 -8.38 -29.85
N ASN A 405 -40.10 -7.20 -30.38
CA ASN A 405 -40.51 -7.04 -31.78
C ASN A 405 -39.42 -7.54 -32.74
N GLY A 406 -39.82 -8.30 -33.76
CA GLY A 406 -38.91 -8.79 -34.79
C GLY A 406 -37.95 -9.91 -34.35
N MET A 407 -38.07 -10.46 -33.13
CA MET A 407 -37.18 -11.53 -32.66
C MET A 407 -37.18 -12.77 -33.56
N HIS A 408 -38.31 -13.13 -34.17
CA HIS A 408 -38.39 -14.26 -35.11
C HIS A 408 -37.54 -14.11 -36.37
N LYS A 409 -37.22 -12.86 -36.77
CA LYS A 409 -36.36 -12.57 -37.94
C LYS A 409 -34.89 -12.57 -37.56
N LEU A 410 -34.58 -12.04 -36.38
CA LEU A 410 -33.21 -11.88 -35.90
C LEU A 410 -32.65 -13.18 -35.28
N TYR A 411 -33.48 -13.94 -34.58
CA TYR A 411 -33.09 -15.14 -33.83
C TYR A 411 -34.06 -16.31 -34.10
N PRO A 412 -34.11 -16.84 -35.33
CA PRO A 412 -35.06 -17.88 -35.71
C PRO A 412 -34.88 -19.21 -34.96
N ASP A 413 -33.66 -19.49 -34.47
CA ASP A 413 -33.32 -20.72 -33.74
C ASP A 413 -33.43 -20.60 -32.22
N TYR A 414 -33.88 -19.45 -31.69
CA TYR A 414 -34.01 -19.28 -30.24
C TYR A 414 -35.12 -20.19 -29.67
N ALA A 415 -34.76 -21.04 -28.70
CA ALA A 415 -35.65 -22.07 -28.17
C ALA A 415 -36.93 -21.52 -27.53
N ASP A 416 -36.82 -20.39 -26.81
CA ASP A 416 -37.92 -19.77 -26.07
C ASP A 416 -38.62 -18.66 -26.87
N LEU A 417 -38.48 -18.66 -28.21
CA LEU A 417 -39.20 -17.75 -29.10
C LEU A 417 -40.73 -17.80 -28.89
N PRO A 418 -41.37 -18.96 -28.64
CA PRO A 418 -42.80 -18.98 -28.33
C PRO A 418 -43.15 -18.19 -27.07
N ALA A 419 -42.36 -18.32 -26.01
CA ALA A 419 -42.58 -17.59 -24.75
C ALA A 419 -42.36 -16.07 -24.94
N ALA A 420 -41.38 -15.68 -25.74
CA ALA A 420 -41.15 -14.28 -26.11
C ALA A 420 -42.37 -13.67 -26.84
N TYR A 421 -43.01 -14.42 -27.74
CA TYR A 421 -44.21 -13.98 -28.46
C TYR A 421 -45.47 -13.94 -27.59
N THR A 422 -45.60 -14.84 -26.61
CA THR A 422 -46.65 -14.75 -25.59
C THR A 422 -46.49 -13.48 -24.76
N LEU A 423 -45.27 -13.19 -24.28
CA LEU A 423 -44.99 -11.96 -23.54
C LEU A 423 -45.24 -10.70 -24.39
N LEU A 424 -44.90 -10.72 -25.68
CA LEU A 424 -45.18 -9.63 -26.62
C LEU A 424 -46.69 -9.40 -26.77
N ALA A 425 -47.47 -10.48 -26.89
CA ALA A 425 -48.92 -10.40 -27.00
C ALA A 425 -49.57 -9.85 -25.72
N GLU A 426 -49.04 -10.20 -24.54
CA GLU A 426 -49.48 -9.65 -23.26
C GLU A 426 -49.18 -8.15 -23.17
N CYS A 427 -47.94 -7.73 -23.47
CA CYS A 427 -47.57 -6.31 -23.48
C CYS A 427 -48.41 -5.47 -24.46
N LEU A 428 -48.74 -6.01 -25.63
CA LEU A 428 -49.58 -5.34 -26.64
C LEU A 428 -51.05 -5.30 -26.24
N GLY A 429 -51.55 -6.31 -25.52
CA GLY A 429 -52.93 -6.33 -25.02
C GLY A 429 -53.16 -5.33 -23.90
N ASP A 430 -52.13 -5.04 -23.10
CA ASP A 430 -52.16 -4.04 -22.03
C ASP A 430 -52.07 -2.58 -22.58
N LEU A 431 -51.81 -2.40 -23.89
CA LEU A 431 -51.74 -1.09 -24.55
C LEU A 431 -53.06 -0.70 -25.27
N PRO A 432 -53.49 0.58 -25.19
CA PRO A 432 -54.72 1.02 -25.86
C PRO A 432 -54.58 0.92 -27.38
N ASN A 433 -55.65 0.48 -28.06
CA ASN A 433 -55.77 0.34 -29.52
C ASN A 433 -54.83 -0.69 -30.20
N MET A 434 -54.19 -1.58 -29.44
CA MET A 434 -53.26 -2.59 -30.01
C MET A 434 -53.78 -4.04 -29.95
N GLN A 435 -55.06 -4.24 -29.62
CA GLN A 435 -55.67 -5.58 -29.45
C GLN A 435 -55.54 -6.47 -30.69
N ALA A 436 -55.79 -5.92 -31.89
CA ALA A 436 -55.66 -6.67 -33.14
C ALA A 436 -54.22 -7.13 -33.44
N GLN A 437 -53.22 -6.41 -32.93
CA GLN A 437 -51.81 -6.78 -33.05
C GLN A 437 -51.42 -7.81 -31.98
N ALA A 438 -51.98 -7.69 -30.78
CA ALA A 438 -51.85 -8.69 -29.72
C ALA A 438 -52.37 -10.06 -30.19
N ASP A 439 -53.55 -10.13 -30.80
CA ASP A 439 -54.14 -11.39 -31.29
C ASP A 439 -53.28 -12.05 -32.39
N LYS A 440 -52.72 -11.25 -33.30
CA LYS A 440 -51.75 -11.74 -34.30
C LYS A 440 -50.50 -12.32 -33.64
N CYS A 441 -49.99 -11.68 -32.58
CA CYS A 441 -48.85 -12.20 -31.83
C CYS A 441 -49.20 -13.49 -31.08
N ARG A 442 -50.42 -13.65 -30.54
CA ARG A 442 -50.89 -14.90 -29.93
C ARG A 442 -50.96 -16.04 -30.94
N GLN A 443 -51.50 -15.78 -32.13
CA GLN A 443 -51.54 -16.77 -33.21
C GLN A 443 -50.12 -17.19 -33.64
N MET A 444 -49.21 -16.22 -33.73
CA MET A 444 -47.80 -16.49 -34.03
C MET A 444 -47.11 -17.31 -32.93
N ALA A 445 -47.37 -17.00 -31.65
CA ALA A 445 -46.88 -17.80 -30.52
C ALA A 445 -47.32 -19.26 -30.64
N MET A 446 -48.61 -19.52 -30.92
CA MET A 446 -49.14 -20.87 -31.11
C MET A 446 -48.48 -21.63 -32.27
N GLN A 447 -48.23 -20.95 -33.40
CA GLN A 447 -47.55 -21.55 -34.55
C GLN A 447 -46.09 -21.91 -34.21
N LEU A 448 -45.39 -21.02 -33.50
CA LEU A 448 -44.01 -21.26 -33.06
C LEU A 448 -43.93 -22.39 -32.03
N THR A 449 -44.90 -22.50 -31.11
CA THR A 449 -44.98 -23.62 -30.16
C THR A 449 -45.12 -24.95 -30.89
N ARG A 450 -46.06 -25.07 -31.84
CA ARG A 450 -46.23 -26.31 -32.63
C ARG A 450 -44.97 -26.69 -33.39
N ARG A 451 -44.27 -25.70 -33.96
CA ARG A 451 -43.00 -25.92 -34.68
C ARG A 451 -41.88 -26.37 -33.73
N ALA A 452 -41.81 -25.78 -32.54
CA ALA A 452 -40.83 -26.17 -31.52
C ALA A 452 -41.08 -27.58 -30.98
N GLU A 453 -42.35 -27.95 -30.74
CA GLU A 453 -42.76 -29.30 -30.33
C GLU A 453 -42.44 -30.33 -31.40
N ALA A 454 -42.76 -30.07 -32.67
CA ALA A 454 -42.40 -30.95 -33.78
C ALA A 454 -40.88 -31.18 -33.88
N LYS A 455 -40.08 -30.12 -33.73
CA LYS A 455 -38.61 -30.20 -33.74
C LYS A 455 -38.07 -31.00 -32.54
N LYS A 456 -38.70 -30.89 -31.35
CA LYS A 456 -38.32 -31.70 -30.17
C LYS A 456 -38.60 -33.18 -30.39
N VAL A 457 -39.78 -33.52 -30.90
CA VAL A 457 -40.16 -34.92 -31.21
C VAL A 457 -39.21 -35.53 -32.25
N GLU A 458 -38.86 -34.77 -33.29
CA GLU A 458 -37.90 -35.22 -34.31
C GLU A 458 -36.51 -35.46 -33.72
N LEU A 459 -36.03 -34.58 -32.83
CA LEU A 459 -34.73 -34.72 -32.17
C LEU A 459 -34.69 -35.90 -31.19
N GLU A 460 -35.80 -36.19 -30.52
CA GLU A 460 -35.96 -37.38 -29.65
C GLU A 460 -35.97 -38.67 -30.46
N LEU A 461 -36.69 -38.71 -31.58
CA LEU A 461 -36.66 -39.83 -32.53
C LEU A 461 -35.25 -40.08 -33.08
N GLN A 462 -34.51 -39.02 -33.42
CA GLN A 462 -33.11 -39.13 -33.85
C GLN A 462 -32.18 -39.63 -32.73
N ARG A 463 -32.40 -39.21 -31.48
CA ARG A 463 -31.66 -39.72 -30.32
C ARG A 463 -31.94 -41.21 -30.10
N GLN A 464 -33.20 -41.64 -30.17
CA GLN A 464 -33.58 -43.04 -30.03
C GLN A 464 -33.01 -43.90 -31.17
N ALA A 465 -33.04 -43.41 -32.41
CA ALA A 465 -32.44 -44.09 -33.55
C ALA A 465 -30.90 -44.24 -33.43
N ARG A 466 -30.20 -43.24 -32.87
CA ARG A 466 -28.76 -43.35 -32.59
C ARG A 466 -28.45 -44.36 -31.48
N GLN A 467 -29.34 -44.52 -30.50
CA GLN A 467 -29.17 -45.48 -29.40
C GLN A 467 -29.43 -46.92 -29.86
N THR A 468 -30.30 -47.16 -30.84
CA THR A 468 -30.57 -48.50 -31.40
C THR A 468 -29.53 -48.96 -32.43
N THR A 469 -28.74 -48.05 -33.01
CA THR A 469 -27.65 -48.41 -33.96
C THR A 469 -26.34 -48.87 -33.33
N VAL A 470 -26.20 -48.84 -31.99
CA VAL A 470 -25.01 -49.39 -31.30
C VAL A 470 -25.30 -50.83 -30.83
N ALA A 471 -25.20 -51.79 -31.76
CA ALA A 471 -25.05 -53.20 -31.44
C ALA A 471 -23.57 -53.52 -31.14
N PRO A 472 -23.24 -54.50 -30.26
CA PRO A 472 -21.88 -54.69 -29.76
C PRO A 472 -20.94 -55.22 -30.87
N PRO A 473 -19.67 -54.78 -30.95
CA PRO A 473 -18.78 -55.24 -32.01
C PRO A 473 -18.27 -56.65 -31.70
N THR A 474 -18.51 -57.56 -32.64
CA THR A 474 -17.83 -58.86 -32.72
C THR A 474 -16.34 -58.63 -33.04
N GLY A 475 -15.50 -59.40 -32.36
CA GLY A 475 -14.05 -59.20 -32.30
C GLY A 475 -13.31 -59.41 -33.63
N GLY A 476 -12.35 -58.52 -33.87
CA GLY A 476 -11.28 -58.66 -34.86
C GLY A 476 -10.01 -57.92 -34.39
N PRO A 477 -8.79 -58.35 -34.77
CA PRO A 477 -7.58 -58.14 -33.98
C PRO A 477 -7.00 -56.72 -34.07
N LYS A 478 -6.47 -56.26 -32.93
CA LYS A 478 -5.85 -54.94 -32.73
C LYS A 478 -4.56 -54.79 -33.55
N VAL A 479 -4.54 -53.82 -34.47
CA VAL A 479 -3.31 -53.23 -35.00
C VAL A 479 -3.08 -51.88 -34.31
N ARG A 480 -1.94 -51.78 -33.63
CA ARG A 480 -1.42 -50.59 -32.95
C ARG A 480 -1.02 -49.53 -33.99
N ARG A 481 -1.62 -48.35 -33.95
CA ARG A 481 -1.05 -47.10 -34.49
C ARG A 481 -1.13 -46.02 -33.42
N GLY A 482 -0.05 -45.24 -33.33
CA GLY A 482 0.28 -44.32 -32.23
C GLY A 482 -0.66 -43.13 -32.05
N PRO A 483 -0.40 -42.30 -31.01
CA PRO A 483 -1.34 -41.29 -30.54
C PRO A 483 -1.46 -40.13 -31.54
N PRO A 484 -2.68 -39.74 -31.96
CA PRO A 484 -2.91 -38.46 -32.60
C PRO A 484 -2.94 -37.34 -31.55
N ALA A 485 -2.36 -36.21 -31.93
CA ALA A 485 -2.16 -35.01 -31.15
C ALA A 485 -3.47 -34.39 -30.62
N ALA A 486 -3.37 -33.78 -29.44
CA ALA A 486 -4.40 -32.97 -28.82
C ALA A 486 -4.79 -31.80 -29.72
N ILE A 487 -6.03 -31.78 -30.18
CA ILE A 487 -6.63 -30.63 -30.87
C ILE A 487 -7.22 -29.73 -29.80
N SER A 488 -6.69 -28.50 -29.80
CA SER A 488 -7.01 -27.39 -28.93
C SER A 488 -8.48 -26.98 -28.96
N SER A 489 -9.00 -26.71 -27.77
CA SER A 489 -10.18 -25.92 -27.45
C SER A 489 -10.32 -24.70 -28.37
N GLY A 490 -11.50 -24.54 -28.94
CA GLY A 490 -11.84 -23.41 -29.80
C GLY A 490 -11.72 -22.07 -29.07
N LEU A 491 -10.82 -21.23 -29.56
CA LEU A 491 -10.82 -19.79 -29.36
C LEU A 491 -10.20 -19.15 -30.61
N THR A 492 -11.00 -19.03 -31.67
CA THR A 492 -10.63 -18.21 -32.85
C THR A 492 -11.47 -16.95 -32.82
N LEU A 493 -10.88 -15.94 -32.17
CA LEU A 493 -11.16 -14.53 -32.37
C LEU A 493 -10.47 -14.14 -33.68
N GLU A 494 -11.23 -13.85 -34.73
CA GLU A 494 -10.84 -12.96 -35.84
C GLU A 494 -12.11 -12.18 -36.18
N LEU A 495 -12.12 -10.84 -36.20
CA LEU A 495 -11.36 -10.01 -37.13
C LEU A 495 -11.11 -8.60 -36.56
N VAL A 496 -9.89 -8.09 -36.71
CA VAL A 496 -9.63 -6.73 -37.21
C VAL A 496 -8.35 -6.79 -38.07
N PRO A 497 -8.40 -6.51 -39.38
CA PRO A 497 -7.19 -6.35 -40.19
C PRO A 497 -6.55 -5.00 -39.89
N LEU A 498 -5.30 -5.03 -39.42
CA LEU A 498 -4.41 -3.87 -39.42
C LEU A 498 -3.81 -3.69 -40.81
N GLU A 499 -3.75 -2.43 -41.24
CA GLU A 499 -3.29 -1.96 -42.55
C GLU A 499 -1.90 -2.46 -42.93
N SER A 500 -1.68 -2.58 -44.24
CA SER A 500 -0.40 -2.93 -44.85
C SER A 500 0.54 -1.71 -44.91
N PRO A 501 1.87 -1.93 -44.84
CA PRO A 501 2.83 -0.85 -44.80
C PRO A 501 3.00 -0.22 -46.18
N VAL A 502 2.94 1.11 -46.22
CA VAL A 502 3.39 1.91 -47.36
C VAL A 502 4.89 1.73 -47.52
N VAL A 503 5.28 1.15 -48.65
CA VAL A 503 6.62 1.27 -49.21
C VAL A 503 6.57 2.46 -50.17
N ASP A 504 7.36 3.50 -49.88
CA ASP A 504 7.84 4.39 -50.92
C ASP A 504 9.37 4.39 -50.91
N LYS A 505 9.90 4.12 -52.11
CA LYS A 505 11.31 4.16 -52.49
C LYS A 505 11.65 5.56 -52.99
N ALA A 506 12.73 6.14 -52.49
CA ALA A 506 13.82 6.75 -53.26
C ALA A 506 14.90 7.26 -52.29
#